data_AF-A0A1Y1YXG2-F1
#
_entry.id   AF-A0A1Y1YXG2-F1
#
_cell.length_a   1.000
_cell.length_b   1.000
_cell.length_c   1.000
_cell.angle_alpha   90.00
_cell.angle_beta   90.00
_cell.angle_gamma   90.00
#
_symmetry.space_group_name_H-M   'P 1'
#
loop_
_entity.id
_entity.type
_entity.pdbx_description
1 polymer ?
#
loop_
_entity_poly.entity_id
_entity_poly.type
_entity_poly.pdbx_seq_one_letter_code
_entity_poly.pdbx_strand_id
1 'polypeptide(L)'
;MTPKKKHEVPLLTGFVETIAKQHSINKVVDVGAGQGYLSCMLACECNFDVIAVDNDEIQTCGAKKRVNDITKRIDFAHKKGEATSNEIGKFTVVNEHVSIESFNSVVHQFVEENAPWLMCSLHACGDLSATMAHMFVQSDSRLLINIGCCYNLLSEKSVKHSDFVGFPLSSKMKSDNYFLGRTLRMLACQAPQRWSNQENNVEFFKHNFYRALLQLIMVKEGLVKATDPPPKIGKLRKHCFVDFEVYCQSALTRLNYPSDIVSGETILKYYQEYRPFHKRLAIFWTIRSLLAPLLEALVLMDRVCYLLENNCEVDLLPIFDPVESPRNMVVLARK
;
A
#
# COMPACT_ATOMS: atom_id res chain seq x y z
N MET A 1 15.09 2.60 -10.20
CA MET A 1 14.01 1.89 -9.47
C MET A 1 14.56 1.37 -8.16
N THR A 2 13.79 1.47 -7.07
CA THR A 2 14.09 0.79 -5.79
C THR A 2 14.14 -0.74 -5.99
N PRO A 3 14.89 -1.52 -5.18
CA PRO A 3 14.94 -2.99 -5.28
C PRO A 3 13.55 -3.64 -5.35
N LYS A 4 12.64 -3.25 -4.43
CA LYS A 4 11.24 -3.69 -4.43
C LYS A 4 10.54 -3.52 -5.79
N LYS A 5 10.60 -2.32 -6.38
CA LYS A 5 10.01 -2.05 -7.72
C LYS A 5 10.65 -2.89 -8.83
N LYS A 6 11.94 -3.21 -8.76
CA LYS A 6 12.61 -4.07 -9.75
C LYS A 6 12.12 -5.52 -9.69
N HIS A 7 11.65 -5.96 -8.51
CA HIS A 7 11.03 -7.27 -8.31
C HIS A 7 9.57 -7.26 -8.78
N GLU A 8 8.77 -6.29 -8.32
CA GLU A 8 7.33 -6.31 -8.56
C GLU A 8 6.92 -6.02 -10.01
N VAL A 9 7.57 -5.05 -10.66
CA VAL A 9 7.12 -4.56 -11.97
C VAL A 9 7.21 -5.64 -13.04
N PRO A 10 8.35 -6.35 -13.24
CA PRO A 10 8.42 -7.40 -14.26
C PRO A 10 7.44 -8.55 -14.02
N LEU A 11 7.26 -8.96 -12.76
CA LEU A 11 6.34 -10.03 -12.40
C LEU A 11 4.89 -9.66 -12.70
N LEU A 12 4.46 -8.45 -12.31
CA LEU A 12 3.10 -8.00 -12.60
C LEU A 12 2.91 -7.72 -14.10
N THR A 13 3.91 -7.20 -14.81
CA THR A 13 3.87 -7.02 -16.27
C THR A 13 3.57 -8.35 -16.97
N GLY A 14 4.36 -9.40 -16.69
CA GLY A 14 4.14 -10.72 -17.30
C GLY A 14 2.79 -11.35 -16.92
N PHE A 15 2.34 -11.13 -15.67
CA PHE A 15 1.03 -11.57 -15.22
C PHE A 15 -0.11 -10.87 -15.98
N VAL A 16 -0.09 -9.54 -16.04
CA VAL A 16 -1.09 -8.74 -16.79
C VAL A 16 -1.09 -9.14 -18.27
N GLU A 17 0.09 -9.29 -18.88
CA GLU A 17 0.20 -9.70 -20.29
C GLU A 17 -0.47 -11.04 -20.57
N THR A 18 -0.18 -12.03 -19.73
CA THR A 18 -0.73 -13.38 -19.87
C THR A 18 -2.26 -13.35 -19.79
N ILE A 19 -2.82 -12.73 -18.75
CA ILE A 19 -4.27 -12.70 -18.54
C ILE A 19 -4.95 -11.83 -19.60
N ALA A 20 -4.42 -10.66 -19.94
CA ALA A 20 -5.00 -9.79 -20.96
C ALA A 20 -5.08 -10.49 -22.32
N LYS A 21 -4.02 -11.19 -22.75
CA LYS A 21 -3.99 -11.93 -24.02
C LYS A 21 -4.98 -13.10 -24.04
N GLN A 22 -5.13 -13.83 -22.93
CA GLN A 22 -6.15 -14.90 -22.80
C GLN A 22 -7.57 -14.38 -23.01
N HIS A 23 -7.83 -13.12 -22.66
CA HIS A 23 -9.12 -12.46 -22.82
C HIS A 23 -9.20 -11.53 -24.05
N SER A 24 -8.21 -11.57 -24.95
CA SER A 24 -8.15 -10.71 -26.15
C SER A 24 -8.28 -9.21 -25.84
N ILE A 25 -7.67 -8.77 -24.74
CA ILE A 25 -7.63 -7.38 -24.31
C ILE A 25 -6.32 -6.73 -24.74
N ASN A 26 -6.40 -5.59 -25.41
CA ASN A 26 -5.23 -4.75 -25.71
C ASN A 26 -5.17 -3.45 -24.89
N LYS A 27 -6.25 -3.07 -24.21
CA LYS A 27 -6.36 -1.80 -23.50
C LYS A 27 -6.31 -1.99 -21.99
N VAL A 28 -5.41 -1.27 -21.32
CA VAL A 28 -5.15 -1.38 -19.88
C VAL A 28 -5.30 -0.01 -19.21
N VAL A 29 -6.06 0.04 -18.12
CA VAL A 29 -6.20 1.23 -17.27
C VAL A 29 -5.49 0.97 -15.94
N ASP A 30 -4.35 1.64 -15.73
CA ASP A 30 -3.55 1.55 -14.52
C ASP A 30 -3.94 2.67 -13.55
N VAL A 31 -4.71 2.33 -12.51
CA VAL A 31 -5.27 3.28 -11.55
C VAL A 31 -4.34 3.42 -10.35
N GLY A 32 -3.97 4.65 -10.02
CA GLY A 32 -2.91 4.93 -9.03
C GLY A 32 -1.53 4.56 -9.58
N ALA A 33 -1.30 4.86 -10.86
CA ALA A 33 -0.09 4.48 -11.59
C ALA A 33 1.20 5.08 -10.99
N GLY A 34 1.09 6.15 -10.19
CA GLY A 34 2.19 6.89 -9.63
C GLY A 34 3.14 7.37 -10.72
N GLN A 35 4.38 6.90 -10.68
CA GLN A 35 5.39 7.27 -11.67
C GLN A 35 5.29 6.48 -13.00
N GLY A 36 4.30 5.58 -13.16
CA GLY A 36 4.06 4.86 -14.41
C GLY A 36 5.14 3.84 -14.77
N TYR A 37 5.73 3.14 -13.80
CA TYR A 37 6.71 2.09 -14.09
C TYR A 37 6.05 0.84 -14.71
N LEU A 38 4.93 0.37 -14.14
CA LEU A 38 4.15 -0.73 -14.70
C LEU A 38 3.61 -0.34 -16.08
N SER A 39 2.96 0.82 -16.14
CA SER A 39 2.32 1.34 -17.35
C SER A 39 3.32 1.46 -18.53
N CYS A 40 4.53 1.94 -18.25
CA CYS A 40 5.62 2.00 -19.23
C CYS A 40 6.01 0.62 -19.76
N MET A 41 6.12 -0.39 -18.90
CA MET A 41 6.51 -1.74 -19.31
C MET A 41 5.41 -2.41 -20.13
N LEU A 42 4.15 -2.27 -19.71
CA LEU A 42 2.99 -2.79 -20.44
C LEU A 42 2.87 -2.19 -21.85
N ALA A 43 3.14 -0.89 -22.00
CA ALA A 43 3.13 -0.25 -23.30
C ALA A 43 4.32 -0.68 -24.18
N CYS A 44 5.55 -0.65 -23.63
CA CYS A 44 6.77 -0.85 -24.42
C CYS A 44 7.13 -2.30 -24.69
N GLU A 45 6.87 -3.20 -23.74
CA GLU A 45 7.30 -4.59 -23.83
C GLU A 45 6.15 -5.50 -24.26
N CYS A 46 4.91 -5.16 -23.91
CA CYS A 46 3.74 -6.00 -24.18
C CYS A 46 2.81 -5.45 -25.29
N ASN A 47 3.10 -4.26 -25.84
CA ASN A 47 2.31 -3.59 -26.88
C ASN A 47 0.86 -3.23 -26.47
N PHE A 48 0.62 -2.94 -25.18
CA PHE A 48 -0.71 -2.52 -24.73
C PHE A 48 -0.94 -1.02 -24.87
N ASP A 49 -2.19 -0.65 -25.16
CA ASP A 49 -2.65 0.73 -25.00
C ASP A 49 -2.96 0.99 -23.53
N VAL A 50 -2.07 1.71 -22.86
CA VAL A 50 -2.13 1.96 -21.42
C VAL A 50 -2.56 3.39 -21.10
N ILE A 51 -3.56 3.49 -20.22
CA ILE A 51 -4.02 4.75 -19.62
C ILE A 51 -3.60 4.72 -18.14
N ALA A 52 -2.59 5.50 -17.79
CA ALA A 52 -2.14 5.66 -16.42
C ALA A 52 -2.87 6.83 -15.76
N VAL A 53 -3.66 6.55 -14.75
CA VAL A 53 -4.45 7.53 -14.01
C VAL A 53 -3.85 7.74 -12.62
N ASP A 54 -3.54 8.97 -12.27
CA ASP A 54 -3.10 9.35 -10.92
C ASP A 54 -3.46 10.80 -10.62
N ASN A 55 -3.73 11.13 -9.36
CA ASN A 55 -4.14 12.49 -8.97
C ASN A 55 -2.97 13.36 -8.48
N ASP A 56 -1.77 12.80 -8.30
CA ASP A 56 -0.59 13.51 -7.83
C ASP A 56 0.21 14.06 -9.02
N GLU A 57 0.27 15.38 -9.13
CA GLU A 57 1.05 16.09 -10.16
C GLU A 57 2.54 15.71 -10.15
N ILE A 58 3.12 15.46 -8.98
CA ILE A 58 4.54 15.09 -8.84
C ILE A 58 4.75 13.69 -9.40
N GLN A 59 3.82 12.76 -9.14
CA GLN A 59 3.94 11.39 -9.65
C GLN A 59 3.73 11.34 -11.16
N THR A 60 2.71 12.02 -11.67
CA THR A 60 2.41 12.10 -13.10
C THR A 60 3.51 12.80 -13.90
N CYS A 61 4.27 13.74 -13.32
CA CYS A 61 5.49 14.29 -13.95
C CYS A 61 6.51 13.18 -14.26
N GLY A 62 6.69 12.23 -13.34
CA GLY A 62 7.51 11.05 -13.57
C GLY A 62 6.98 10.18 -14.72
N ALA A 63 5.68 9.92 -14.77
CA ALA A 63 5.06 9.14 -15.84
C ALA A 63 5.22 9.83 -17.21
N LYS A 64 4.94 11.14 -17.30
CA LYS A 64 5.15 11.96 -18.50
C LYS A 64 6.60 11.94 -18.99
N LYS A 65 7.57 12.00 -18.06
CA LYS A 65 8.99 11.85 -18.41
C LYS A 65 9.29 10.51 -19.09
N ARG A 66 8.69 9.41 -18.61
CA ARG A 66 8.85 8.09 -19.23
C ARG A 66 8.23 8.04 -20.62
N VAL A 67 7.04 8.60 -20.82
CA VAL A 67 6.44 8.76 -22.16
C VAL A 67 7.45 9.43 -23.11
N ASN A 68 8.03 10.56 -22.70
CA ASN A 68 9.02 11.27 -23.51
C ASN A 68 10.29 10.45 -23.79
N ASP A 69 10.78 9.71 -22.80
CA ASP A 69 11.95 8.84 -22.95
C ASP A 69 11.67 7.69 -23.94
N ILE A 70 10.44 7.17 -23.97
CA ILE A 70 9.98 6.16 -24.94
C ILE A 70 9.94 6.77 -26.34
N THR A 71 9.25 7.90 -26.51
CA THR A 71 9.13 8.58 -27.82
C THR A 71 10.50 8.84 -28.43
N LYS A 72 11.45 9.35 -27.64
CA LYS A 72 12.82 9.59 -28.12
C LYS A 72 13.55 8.32 -28.56
N ARG A 73 13.34 7.19 -27.87
CA ARG A 73 13.94 5.91 -28.26
C ARG A 73 13.36 5.40 -29.57
N ILE A 74 12.05 5.52 -29.75
CA ILE A 74 11.36 5.16 -30.99
C ILE A 74 11.88 6.02 -32.15
N ASP A 75 11.90 7.35 -31.98
CA ASP A 75 12.42 8.29 -32.98
C ASP A 75 13.87 7.98 -33.38
N PHE A 76 14.69 7.59 -32.40
CA PHE A 76 16.09 7.23 -32.64
C PHE A 76 16.25 5.91 -33.41
N ALA A 77 15.46 4.88 -33.07
CA ALA A 77 15.46 3.60 -33.78
C ALA A 77 15.02 3.76 -35.24
N HIS A 78 13.95 4.53 -35.48
CA HIS A 78 13.49 4.86 -36.84
C HIS A 78 14.56 5.59 -37.66
N LYS A 79 15.26 6.57 -37.06
CA LYS A 79 16.35 7.29 -37.73
C LYS A 79 17.54 6.41 -38.10
N LYS A 80 17.74 5.29 -37.40
CA LYS A 80 18.81 4.33 -37.70
C LYS A 80 18.42 3.27 -38.73
N GLY A 81 17.18 3.26 -39.22
CA GLY A 81 16.68 2.19 -40.10
C GLY A 81 16.59 0.84 -39.40
N GLU A 82 16.63 0.81 -38.06
CA GLU A 82 16.36 -0.39 -37.29
C GLU A 82 14.84 -0.63 -37.36
N ALA A 83 14.44 -1.80 -37.89
CA ALA A 83 13.05 -2.24 -37.76
C ALA A 83 12.77 -2.40 -36.27
N THR A 84 11.95 -1.54 -35.68
CA THR A 84 11.33 -1.79 -34.39
C THR A 84 10.41 -2.99 -34.56
N SER A 85 10.94 -4.19 -34.29
CA SER A 85 10.23 -5.46 -34.50
C SER A 85 9.02 -5.62 -33.58
N ASN A 86 8.91 -4.80 -32.54
CA ASN A 86 7.76 -4.75 -31.65
C ASN A 86 7.03 -3.42 -31.88
N GLU A 87 5.78 -3.50 -32.29
CA GLU A 87 4.85 -2.38 -32.10
C GLU A 87 4.86 -2.00 -30.61
N ILE A 88 4.94 -0.70 -30.34
CA ILE A 88 4.88 -0.15 -28.99
C ILE A 88 3.49 0.40 -28.79
N GLY A 89 2.84 -0.03 -27.71
CA GLY A 89 1.49 0.39 -27.39
C GLY A 89 1.44 1.85 -26.93
N LYS A 90 0.27 2.47 -27.02
CA LYS A 90 0.10 3.87 -26.64
C LYS A 90 0.20 4.02 -25.12
N PHE A 91 1.06 4.92 -24.63
CA PHE A 91 1.12 5.26 -23.21
C PHE A 91 0.57 6.66 -22.93
N THR A 92 -0.63 6.73 -22.34
CA THR A 92 -1.33 7.99 -22.00
C THR A 92 -1.29 8.22 -20.48
N VAL A 93 -0.99 9.44 -20.05
CA VAL A 93 -0.99 9.83 -18.63
C VAL A 93 -2.12 10.82 -18.37
N VAL A 94 -3.02 10.46 -17.45
CA VAL A 94 -4.17 11.27 -17.03
C VAL A 94 -3.93 11.73 -15.59
N ASN A 95 -3.85 13.04 -15.39
CA ASN A 95 -3.75 13.63 -14.06
C ASN A 95 -5.14 14.05 -13.58
N GLU A 96 -5.88 13.11 -13.01
CA GLU A 96 -7.23 13.37 -12.50
C GLU A 96 -7.50 12.60 -11.21
N HIS A 97 -8.26 13.24 -10.32
CA HIS A 97 -8.84 12.53 -9.19
C HIS A 97 -10.07 11.76 -9.66
N VAL A 98 -9.97 10.43 -9.60
CA VAL A 98 -11.08 9.58 -10.00
C VAL A 98 -11.82 9.04 -8.77
N SER A 99 -13.13 9.32 -8.73
CA SER A 99 -14.07 8.79 -7.74
C SER A 99 -14.97 7.74 -8.38
N ILE A 100 -15.76 7.03 -7.56
CA ILE A 100 -16.73 6.04 -8.04
C ILE A 100 -17.65 6.65 -9.11
N GLU A 101 -18.08 7.90 -8.88
CA GLU A 101 -19.00 8.63 -9.74
C GLU A 101 -18.32 9.15 -11.02
N SER A 102 -17.06 9.59 -10.94
CA SER A 102 -16.36 10.15 -12.11
C SER A 102 -15.66 9.10 -12.98
N PHE A 103 -15.39 7.90 -12.46
CA PHE A 103 -14.55 6.89 -13.10
C PHE A 103 -14.95 6.57 -14.55
N ASN A 104 -16.21 6.20 -14.77
CA ASN A 104 -16.68 5.84 -16.10
C ASN A 104 -16.53 7.03 -17.07
N SER A 105 -16.85 8.26 -16.64
CA SER A 105 -16.72 9.46 -17.48
C SER A 105 -15.28 9.79 -17.88
N VAL A 106 -14.30 9.48 -17.02
CA VAL A 106 -12.88 9.68 -17.32
C VAL A 106 -12.38 8.59 -18.27
N VAL A 107 -12.73 7.34 -18.01
CA VAL A 107 -12.24 6.19 -18.80
C VAL A 107 -12.84 6.17 -20.21
N HIS A 108 -14.12 6.48 -20.38
CA HIS A 108 -14.78 6.52 -21.69
C HIS A 108 -14.27 7.62 -22.63
N GLN A 109 -13.43 8.55 -22.16
CA GLN A 109 -12.69 9.46 -23.06
C GLN A 109 -11.58 8.75 -23.84
N PHE A 110 -11.15 7.57 -23.37
CA PHE A 110 -9.99 6.84 -23.90
C PHE A 110 -10.30 5.40 -24.28
N VAL A 111 -11.40 4.84 -23.75
CA VAL A 111 -11.90 3.50 -24.03
C VAL A 111 -13.15 3.60 -24.87
N GLU A 112 -13.14 2.92 -26.02
CA GLU A 112 -14.30 2.84 -26.91
C GLU A 112 -15.42 2.03 -26.25
N GLU A 113 -16.66 2.41 -26.53
CA GLU A 113 -17.83 1.71 -25.99
C GLU A 113 -17.82 0.23 -26.41
N ASN A 114 -18.01 -0.68 -25.44
CA ASN A 114 -17.96 -2.14 -25.60
C ASN A 114 -16.59 -2.75 -25.92
N ALA A 115 -15.51 -1.98 -26.04
CA ALA A 115 -14.18 -2.53 -26.24
C ALA A 115 -13.71 -3.27 -24.96
N PRO A 116 -13.15 -4.49 -25.06
CA PRO A 116 -12.71 -5.21 -23.87
C PRO A 116 -11.44 -4.58 -23.30
N TRP A 117 -11.47 -4.22 -22.01
CA TRP A 117 -10.35 -3.57 -21.34
C TRP A 117 -10.14 -4.10 -19.92
N LEU A 118 -8.93 -3.93 -19.40
CA LEU A 118 -8.48 -4.42 -18.11
C LEU A 118 -8.16 -3.26 -17.17
N MET A 119 -8.69 -3.30 -15.95
CA MET A 119 -8.32 -2.40 -14.87
C MET A 119 -7.22 -3.02 -14.00
N CYS A 120 -6.13 -2.32 -13.74
CA CYS A 120 -5.10 -2.79 -12.82
C CYS A 120 -4.56 -1.71 -11.88
N SER A 121 -3.89 -2.16 -10.82
CA SER A 121 -3.03 -1.32 -9.99
C SER A 121 -1.92 -2.16 -9.37
N LEU A 122 -0.68 -1.66 -9.43
CA LEU A 122 0.44 -2.28 -8.74
C LEU A 122 0.37 -2.07 -7.21
N HIS A 123 -0.12 -0.91 -6.76
CA HIS A 123 -0.22 -0.53 -5.34
C HIS A 123 -1.49 0.28 -5.09
N ALA A 124 -2.62 -0.40 -4.92
CA ALA A 124 -3.89 0.24 -4.56
C ALA A 124 -3.90 0.61 -3.07
N CYS A 125 -3.36 1.78 -2.75
CA CYS A 125 -3.13 2.23 -1.38
C CYS A 125 -4.43 2.64 -0.66
N GLY A 126 -4.60 2.18 0.58
CA GLY A 126 -5.73 2.56 1.42
C GLY A 126 -7.06 2.17 0.77
N ASP A 127 -7.99 3.12 0.69
CA ASP A 127 -9.32 2.89 0.13
C ASP A 127 -9.31 2.59 -1.36
N LEU A 128 -8.25 2.96 -2.10
CA LEU A 128 -8.19 2.76 -3.55
C LEU A 128 -8.46 1.31 -3.95
N SER A 129 -7.98 0.33 -3.19
CA SER A 129 -8.26 -1.09 -3.46
C SER A 129 -9.75 -1.43 -3.35
N ALA A 130 -10.46 -0.89 -2.36
CA ALA A 130 -11.91 -1.05 -2.26
C ALA A 130 -12.61 -0.31 -3.41
N THR A 131 -12.19 0.93 -3.66
CA THR A 131 -12.80 1.81 -4.66
C THR A 131 -12.69 1.19 -6.06
N MET A 132 -11.53 0.64 -6.41
CA MET A 132 -11.32 -0.07 -7.67
C MET A 132 -12.21 -1.30 -7.81
N ALA A 133 -12.41 -2.09 -6.74
CA ALA A 133 -13.34 -3.22 -6.80
C ALA A 133 -14.78 -2.75 -7.08
N HIS A 134 -15.19 -1.62 -6.51
CA HIS A 134 -16.51 -1.04 -6.76
C HIS A 134 -16.63 -0.45 -8.17
N MET A 135 -15.64 0.33 -8.61
CA MET A 135 -15.55 0.87 -9.98
C MET A 135 -15.54 -0.25 -11.03
N PHE A 136 -14.84 -1.35 -10.76
CA PHE A 136 -14.84 -2.52 -11.63
C PHE A 136 -16.25 -3.09 -11.78
N VAL A 137 -16.97 -3.34 -10.69
CA VAL A 137 -18.35 -3.83 -10.73
C VAL A 137 -19.26 -2.91 -11.56
N GLN A 138 -19.07 -1.59 -11.48
CA GLN A 138 -19.91 -0.59 -12.17
C GLN A 138 -19.45 -0.19 -13.58
N SER A 139 -18.32 -0.71 -14.06
CA SER A 139 -17.78 -0.41 -15.38
C SER A 139 -17.95 -1.58 -16.35
N ASP A 140 -17.68 -1.35 -17.63
CA ASP A 140 -17.62 -2.38 -18.68
C ASP A 140 -16.26 -3.10 -18.74
N SER A 141 -15.36 -2.85 -17.78
CA SER A 141 -14.10 -3.57 -17.66
C SER A 141 -14.33 -5.07 -17.55
N ARG A 142 -13.57 -5.85 -18.33
CA ARG A 142 -13.66 -7.32 -18.35
C ARG A 142 -12.83 -7.98 -17.25
N LEU A 143 -11.75 -7.31 -16.85
CA LEU A 143 -10.77 -7.84 -15.89
C LEU A 143 -10.36 -6.80 -14.87
N LEU A 144 -10.23 -7.24 -13.61
CA LEU A 144 -9.61 -6.46 -12.53
C LEU A 144 -8.38 -7.18 -12.00
N ILE A 145 -7.25 -6.49 -11.91
CA ILE A 145 -6.05 -6.93 -11.20
C ILE A 145 -5.75 -5.93 -10.09
N ASN A 146 -6.05 -6.29 -8.84
CA ASN A 146 -6.04 -5.37 -7.70
C ASN A 146 -5.09 -5.87 -6.60
N ILE A 147 -4.12 -5.03 -6.23
CA ILE A 147 -3.11 -5.31 -5.20
C ILE A 147 -3.22 -4.26 -4.09
N GLY A 148 -3.85 -4.62 -2.98
CA GLY A 148 -3.91 -3.77 -1.78
C GLY A 148 -2.59 -3.78 -1.02
N CYS A 149 -2.14 -2.61 -0.51
CA CYS A 149 -0.83 -2.55 0.16
C CYS A 149 -0.73 -1.73 1.47
N CYS A 150 -1.67 -0.81 1.71
CA CYS A 150 -1.66 0.15 2.82
C CYS A 150 -2.94 0.06 3.69
N TYR A 151 -3.21 -1.12 4.26
CA TYR A 151 -4.44 -1.37 5.04
C TYR A 151 -4.60 -0.44 6.25
N ASN A 152 -3.50 0.07 6.81
CA ASN A 152 -3.49 1.09 7.86
C ASN A 152 -4.20 2.40 7.48
N LEU A 153 -4.47 2.64 6.20
CA LEU A 153 -5.18 3.82 5.68
C LEU A 153 -6.64 3.55 5.34
N LEU A 154 -7.15 2.32 5.49
CA LEU A 154 -8.55 2.02 5.16
C LEU A 154 -9.54 2.83 5.99
N SER A 155 -10.62 3.33 5.40
CA SER A 155 -11.75 3.84 6.16
C SER A 155 -12.63 2.68 6.64
N GLU A 156 -13.19 2.80 7.85
CA GLU A 156 -14.12 1.82 8.45
C GLU A 156 -15.38 2.47 9.01
N LYS A 157 -15.44 3.80 8.93
CA LYS A 157 -16.58 4.60 9.34
C LYS A 157 -16.78 5.63 8.25
N SER A 158 -17.99 5.71 7.76
CA SER A 158 -18.39 6.75 6.83
C SER A 158 -18.28 8.11 7.54
N VAL A 159 -17.48 9.03 6.99
CA VAL A 159 -17.30 10.41 7.52
C VAL A 159 -18.25 11.40 6.82
N LYS A 160 -18.77 11.02 5.66
CA LYS A 160 -19.72 11.77 4.83
C LYS A 160 -20.78 10.76 4.41
N HIS A 161 -22.06 11.13 4.33
CA HIS A 161 -23.24 10.27 4.03
C HIS A 161 -23.18 9.29 2.83
N SER A 162 -22.03 9.05 2.20
CA SER A 162 -21.77 7.87 1.37
C SER A 162 -21.61 6.61 2.25
N ASP A 163 -22.34 5.55 1.93
CA ASP A 163 -22.20 4.23 2.57
C ASP A 163 -20.90 3.50 2.21
N PHE A 164 -20.07 4.11 1.36
CA PHE A 164 -18.81 3.53 0.93
C PHE A 164 -17.69 3.74 1.97
N VAL A 165 -17.08 2.63 2.38
CA VAL A 165 -15.91 2.58 3.26
C VAL A 165 -14.88 1.61 2.69
N GLY A 166 -13.62 1.78 3.08
CA GLY A 166 -12.54 0.88 2.71
C GLY A 166 -12.70 -0.53 3.26
N PHE A 167 -13.33 -0.72 4.42
CA PHE A 167 -13.62 -2.04 4.99
C PHE A 167 -14.73 -1.97 6.05
N PRO A 168 -15.65 -2.94 6.13
CA PRO A 168 -15.87 -4.02 5.16
C PRO A 168 -16.63 -3.52 3.92
N LEU A 169 -16.40 -4.17 2.79
CA LEU A 169 -17.04 -3.89 1.51
C LEU A 169 -18.19 -4.87 1.23
N SER A 170 -17.99 -6.16 1.52
CA SER A 170 -18.97 -7.22 1.30
C SER A 170 -20.19 -7.11 2.20
N SER A 171 -21.35 -7.50 1.66
CA SER A 171 -22.62 -7.52 2.38
C SER A 171 -22.56 -8.47 3.57
N LYS A 172 -21.90 -9.63 3.39
CA LYS A 172 -21.72 -10.60 4.48
C LYS A 172 -20.94 -10.01 5.66
N MET A 173 -19.74 -9.47 5.44
CA MET A 173 -18.94 -8.91 6.53
C MET A 173 -19.57 -7.66 7.16
N LYS A 174 -20.29 -6.85 6.37
CA LYS A 174 -21.12 -5.76 6.90
C LYS A 174 -22.19 -6.27 7.85
N SER A 175 -22.96 -7.29 7.45
CA SER A 175 -24.03 -7.87 8.27
C SER A 175 -23.53 -8.49 9.58
N ASP A 176 -22.33 -9.06 9.55
CA ASP A 176 -21.66 -9.64 10.73
C ASP A 176 -20.92 -8.58 11.58
N ASN A 177 -21.02 -7.29 11.23
CA ASN A 177 -20.42 -6.15 11.93
C ASN A 177 -18.89 -6.25 12.10
N TYR A 178 -18.19 -6.72 11.06
CA TYR A 178 -16.72 -6.75 11.09
C TYR A 178 -16.12 -5.34 11.23
N PHE A 179 -15.14 -5.22 12.12
CA PHE A 179 -14.39 -3.99 12.36
C PHE A 179 -12.97 -4.33 12.82
N LEU A 180 -11.96 -3.83 12.11
CA LEU A 180 -10.54 -4.00 12.43
C LEU A 180 -10.04 -2.94 13.41
N GLY A 181 -10.51 -1.71 13.26
CA GLY A 181 -9.97 -0.56 13.96
C GLY A 181 -8.51 -0.26 13.59
N ARG A 182 -7.99 0.85 14.12
CA ARG A 182 -6.64 1.34 13.77
C ARG A 182 -5.53 0.31 14.06
N THR A 183 -5.62 -0.38 15.19
CA THR A 183 -4.58 -1.30 15.64
C THR A 183 -4.45 -2.52 14.73
N LEU A 184 -5.56 -3.17 14.39
CA LEU A 184 -5.51 -4.36 13.54
C LEU A 184 -5.16 -4.00 12.09
N ARG A 185 -5.63 -2.84 11.59
CA ARG A 185 -5.20 -2.33 10.28
C ARG A 185 -3.70 -2.04 10.18
N MET A 186 -3.07 -1.56 11.26
CA MET A 186 -1.61 -1.42 11.30
C MET A 186 -0.88 -2.77 11.37
N LEU A 187 -1.46 -3.74 12.08
CA LEU A 187 -0.90 -5.09 12.17
C LEU A 187 -1.00 -5.84 10.83
N ALA A 188 -2.08 -5.67 10.07
CA ALA A 188 -2.24 -6.23 8.73
C ALA A 188 -1.12 -5.81 7.75
N CYS A 189 -0.38 -4.72 8.04
CA CYS A 189 0.75 -4.28 7.24
C CYS A 189 2.11 -4.85 7.69
N GLN A 190 2.17 -5.64 8.77
CA GLN A 190 3.42 -6.26 9.23
C GLN A 190 3.81 -7.45 8.35
N ALA A 191 5.11 -7.69 8.25
CA ALA A 191 5.69 -8.70 7.38
C ALA A 191 6.68 -9.57 8.17
N PRO A 192 6.19 -10.53 8.98
CA PRO A 192 7.04 -11.35 9.83
C PRO A 192 8.10 -12.15 9.05
N GLN A 193 7.85 -12.47 7.78
CA GLN A 193 8.78 -13.19 6.90
C GLN A 193 10.10 -12.44 6.69
N ARG A 194 10.12 -11.11 6.86
CA ARG A 194 11.33 -10.28 6.72
C ARG A 194 12.25 -10.30 7.94
N TRP A 195 11.83 -10.97 9.01
CA TRP A 195 12.57 -10.98 10.28
C TRP A 195 13.74 -11.97 10.29
N SER A 196 14.01 -12.70 9.20
CA SER A 196 15.21 -13.54 9.11
C SER A 196 16.54 -12.75 9.20
N ASN A 197 16.52 -11.43 8.93
CA ASN A 197 17.68 -10.55 9.07
C ASN A 197 17.87 -10.10 10.53
N GLN A 198 18.73 -10.79 11.28
CA GLN A 198 18.86 -10.68 12.74
C GLN A 198 19.24 -9.29 13.27
N GLU A 199 20.13 -8.55 12.58
CA GLU A 199 20.64 -7.26 13.09
C GLU A 199 19.54 -6.18 13.19
N ASN A 200 18.62 -6.14 12.22
CA ASN A 200 17.53 -5.15 12.21
C ASN A 200 16.48 -5.41 13.31
N ASN A 201 16.37 -6.64 13.80
CA ASN A 201 15.34 -7.03 14.76
C ASN A 201 15.67 -6.55 16.18
N VAL A 202 16.93 -6.63 16.60
CA VAL A 202 17.35 -6.22 17.95
C VAL A 202 17.10 -4.71 18.12
N GLU A 203 17.50 -3.92 17.13
CA GLU A 203 17.27 -2.48 17.11
C GLU A 203 15.76 -2.15 17.05
N PHE A 204 14.99 -2.91 16.26
CA PHE A 204 13.53 -2.78 16.21
C PHE A 204 12.87 -3.01 17.59
N PHE A 205 13.22 -4.07 18.31
CA PHE A 205 12.64 -4.35 19.63
C PHE A 205 13.09 -3.33 20.67
N LYS A 206 14.36 -2.88 20.63
CA LYS A 206 14.88 -1.78 21.47
C LYS A 206 14.06 -0.52 21.27
N HIS A 207 13.80 -0.13 20.02
CA HIS A 207 13.02 1.07 19.69
C HIS A 207 11.56 0.97 20.17
N ASN A 208 10.92 -0.19 20.03
CA ASN A 208 9.56 -0.39 20.52
C ASN A 208 9.49 -0.36 22.05
N PHE A 209 10.49 -0.91 22.74
CA PHE A 209 10.61 -0.79 24.19
C PHE A 209 10.80 0.65 24.63
N TYR A 210 11.66 1.42 23.96
CA TYR A 210 11.88 2.83 24.26
C TYR A 210 10.59 3.65 24.10
N ARG A 211 9.82 3.40 23.03
CA ARG A 211 8.52 4.04 22.82
C ARG A 211 7.52 3.71 23.93
N ALA A 212 7.42 2.43 24.31
CA ALA A 212 6.51 1.99 25.35
C ALA A 212 6.89 2.57 26.72
N LEU A 213 8.18 2.58 27.05
CA LEU A 213 8.69 3.11 28.30
C LEU A 213 8.51 4.63 28.39
N LEU A 214 8.78 5.36 27.30
CA LEU A 214 8.50 6.80 27.25
C LEU A 214 7.02 7.09 27.51
N GLN A 215 6.10 6.36 26.87
CA GLN A 215 4.67 6.55 27.09
C GLN A 215 4.29 6.29 28.57
N LEU A 216 4.88 5.26 29.19
CA LEU A 216 4.66 4.98 30.61
C LEU A 216 5.17 6.12 31.50
N ILE A 217 6.37 6.65 31.23
CA ILE A 217 6.96 7.79 31.96
C ILE A 217 6.05 9.01 31.81
N MET A 218 5.61 9.33 30.59
CA MET A 218 4.70 10.47 30.36
C MET A 218 3.40 10.35 31.15
N VAL A 219 2.87 9.14 31.34
CA VAL A 219 1.67 8.92 32.18
C VAL A 219 2.00 9.05 33.67
N LYS A 220 3.08 8.40 34.14
CA LYS A 220 3.44 8.40 35.56
C LYS A 220 3.89 9.77 36.07
N GLU A 221 4.55 10.55 35.22
CA GLU A 221 4.98 11.93 35.52
C GLU A 221 3.88 12.96 35.21
N GLY A 222 2.66 12.52 34.86
CA GLY A 222 1.51 13.42 34.69
C GLY A 222 1.55 14.30 33.44
N LEU A 223 2.43 14.01 32.47
CA LEU A 223 2.52 14.76 31.21
C LEU A 223 1.33 14.49 30.27
N VAL A 224 0.74 13.28 30.38
CA VAL A 224 -0.46 12.84 29.66
C VAL A 224 -1.29 11.92 30.55
N LYS A 225 -2.58 11.76 30.25
CA LYS A 225 -3.45 10.78 30.91
C LYS A 225 -3.35 9.43 30.20
N ALA A 226 -3.58 8.34 30.94
CA ALA A 226 -3.65 6.99 30.36
C ALA A 226 -4.78 6.83 29.33
N THR A 227 -5.82 7.66 29.41
CA THR A 227 -6.94 7.72 28.46
C THR A 227 -6.64 8.51 27.20
N ASP A 228 -5.55 9.27 27.18
CA ASP A 228 -5.21 10.11 26.03
C ASP A 228 -4.70 9.25 24.86
N PRO A 229 -4.93 9.65 23.61
CA PRO A 229 -4.34 8.99 22.46
C PRO A 229 -2.81 8.92 22.59
N PRO A 230 -2.16 7.80 22.22
CA PRO A 230 -0.71 7.68 22.29
C PRO A 230 0.01 8.78 21.50
N PRO A 231 1.10 9.36 22.03
CA PRO A 231 1.80 10.48 21.39
C PRO A 231 2.40 10.11 20.04
N LYS A 232 2.21 10.99 19.04
CA LYS A 232 2.69 10.79 17.66
C LYS A 232 4.09 11.38 17.46
N ILE A 233 5.11 10.67 17.93
CA ILE A 233 6.53 11.10 17.85
C ILE A 233 7.07 11.11 16.40
N GLY A 234 6.56 10.24 15.52
CA GLY A 234 7.12 10.02 14.19
C GLY A 234 8.50 9.33 14.22
N LYS A 235 9.31 9.55 13.17
CA LYS A 235 10.65 8.99 13.00
C LYS A 235 11.69 9.91 13.66
N LEU A 236 12.52 9.34 14.54
CA LEU A 236 13.69 10.00 15.13
C LEU A 236 14.98 9.61 14.38
N ARG A 237 16.02 10.42 14.52
CA ARG A 237 17.34 10.17 13.91
C ARG A 237 18.08 9.08 14.68
N LYS A 238 19.01 8.37 14.03
CA LYS A 238 19.75 7.24 14.64
C LYS A 238 20.48 7.63 15.94
N HIS A 239 21.08 8.83 15.99
CA HIS A 239 21.77 9.30 17.20
C HIS A 239 20.84 9.50 18.40
N CYS A 240 19.52 9.59 18.20
CA CYS A 240 18.56 9.65 19.30
C CYS A 240 18.42 8.31 20.04
N PHE A 241 19.04 7.22 19.56
CA PHE A 241 18.88 5.87 20.11
C PHE A 241 20.16 5.31 20.76
N VAL A 242 21.14 6.18 21.05
CA VAL A 242 22.40 5.82 21.75
C VAL A 242 22.06 5.10 23.05
N ASP A 243 21.34 5.76 23.94
CA ASP A 243 20.76 5.20 25.16
C ASP A 243 19.30 5.67 25.33
N PHE A 244 18.67 5.26 26.44
CA PHE A 244 17.27 5.58 26.70
C PHE A 244 17.07 7.04 27.13
N GLU A 245 18.06 7.66 27.78
CA GLU A 245 17.96 9.04 28.25
C GLU A 245 17.99 10.02 27.07
N VAL A 246 18.96 9.85 26.18
CA VAL A 246 19.06 10.62 24.92
C VAL A 246 17.78 10.44 24.09
N TYR A 247 17.23 9.22 24.05
CA TYR A 247 15.96 8.95 23.38
C TYR A 247 14.80 9.71 24.02
N CYS A 248 14.65 9.62 25.34
CA CYS A 248 13.57 10.24 26.08
C CYS A 248 13.58 11.77 25.88
N GLN A 249 14.73 12.41 26.08
CA GLN A 249 14.93 13.84 25.88
C GLN A 249 14.62 14.25 24.43
N SER A 250 15.16 13.53 23.44
CA SER A 250 14.90 13.81 22.03
C SER A 250 13.41 13.68 21.66
N ALA A 251 12.73 12.68 22.23
CA ALA A 251 11.33 12.42 21.97
C ALA A 251 10.42 13.45 22.65
N LEU A 252 10.73 13.88 23.87
CA LEU A 252 10.02 14.94 24.59
C LEU A 252 10.12 16.27 23.82
N THR A 253 11.32 16.66 23.39
CA THR A 253 11.51 17.84 22.53
C THR A 253 10.70 17.75 21.25
N ARG A 254 10.66 16.56 20.62
CA ARG A 254 9.87 16.34 19.39
C ARG A 254 8.37 16.48 19.61
N LEU A 255 7.91 16.22 20.82
CA LEU A 255 6.53 16.36 21.28
C LEU A 255 6.23 17.76 21.87
N ASN A 256 7.15 18.71 21.76
CA ASN A 256 7.07 20.07 22.28
C ASN A 256 7.02 20.17 23.83
N TYR A 257 7.65 19.23 24.52
CA TYR A 257 7.94 19.35 25.95
C TYR A 257 9.39 19.82 26.16
N PRO A 258 9.72 20.52 27.26
CA PRO A 258 11.10 20.74 27.67
C PRO A 258 11.83 19.40 27.82
N SER A 259 13.06 19.30 27.33
CA SER A 259 13.83 18.04 27.34
C SER A 259 14.15 17.55 28.75
N ASP A 260 14.22 18.46 29.70
CA ASP A 260 14.57 18.27 31.11
C ASP A 260 13.35 18.20 32.04
N ILE A 261 12.13 18.22 31.49
CA ILE A 261 10.89 18.11 32.29
C ILE A 261 10.83 16.83 33.13
N VAL A 262 11.53 15.78 32.68
CA VAL A 262 11.80 14.57 33.46
C VAL A 262 13.32 14.49 33.67
N SER A 263 13.77 14.44 34.93
CA SER A 263 15.20 14.40 35.24
C SER A 263 15.86 13.11 34.74
N GLY A 264 17.15 13.19 34.38
CA GLY A 264 17.93 12.01 33.96
C GLY A 264 17.94 10.89 35.01
N GLU A 265 17.98 11.24 36.29
CA GLU A 265 17.86 10.28 37.40
C GLU A 265 16.53 9.52 37.38
N THR A 266 15.42 10.24 37.14
CA THR A 266 14.07 9.65 37.04
C THR A 266 13.96 8.73 35.82
N ILE A 267 14.47 9.16 34.67
CA ILE A 267 14.54 8.36 33.45
C ILE A 267 15.33 7.07 33.69
N LEU A 268 16.51 7.16 34.32
CA LEU A 268 17.37 6.02 34.61
C LEU A 268 16.68 5.05 35.58
N LYS A 269 16.01 5.55 36.61
CA LYS A 269 15.22 4.75 37.55
C LYS A 269 14.16 3.91 36.81
N TYR A 270 13.34 4.54 35.97
CA TYR A 270 12.34 3.83 35.18
C TYR A 270 12.96 2.82 34.21
N TYR A 271 14.07 3.18 33.57
CA TYR A 271 14.77 2.26 32.69
C TYR A 271 15.22 1.00 33.42
N GLN A 272 15.84 1.12 34.59
CA GLN A 272 16.29 -0.04 35.37
C GLN A 272 15.12 -0.88 35.87
N GLU A 273 14.04 -0.24 36.34
CA GLU A 273 12.82 -0.91 36.81
C GLU A 273 12.17 -1.75 35.70
N TYR A 274 12.07 -1.21 34.49
CA TYR A 274 11.31 -1.84 33.39
C TYR A 274 12.16 -2.62 32.38
N ARG A 275 13.49 -2.49 32.39
CA ARG A 275 14.40 -3.25 31.52
C ARG A 275 14.15 -4.77 31.53
N PRO A 276 13.82 -5.45 32.65
CA PRO A 276 13.50 -6.87 32.65
C PRO A 276 12.32 -7.26 31.74
N PHE A 277 11.39 -6.34 31.48
CA PHE A 277 10.23 -6.56 30.61
C PHE A 277 10.55 -6.45 29.12
N HIS A 278 11.73 -5.98 28.73
CA HIS A 278 12.15 -5.84 27.33
C HIS A 278 11.93 -7.14 26.53
N LYS A 279 12.34 -8.29 27.09
CA LYS A 279 12.15 -9.60 26.45
C LYS A 279 10.67 -9.98 26.32
N ARG A 280 9.86 -9.70 27.34
CA ARG A 280 8.40 -9.96 27.31
C ARG A 280 7.70 -9.13 26.24
N LEU A 281 8.11 -7.87 26.09
CA LEU A 281 7.59 -6.98 25.05
C LEU A 281 7.98 -7.49 23.65
N ALA A 282 9.22 -7.96 23.46
CA ALA A 282 9.65 -8.57 22.21
C ALA A 282 8.81 -9.81 21.84
N ILE A 283 8.52 -10.69 22.81
CA ILE A 283 7.63 -11.85 22.62
C ILE A 283 6.23 -11.40 22.22
N PHE A 284 5.66 -10.42 22.92
CA PHE A 284 4.32 -9.88 22.61
C PHE A 284 4.24 -9.29 21.19
N TRP A 285 5.22 -8.48 20.79
CA TRP A 285 5.29 -7.94 19.43
C TRP A 285 5.46 -9.04 18.39
N THR A 286 6.24 -10.08 18.70
CA THR A 286 6.43 -11.23 17.82
C THR A 286 5.09 -11.93 17.57
N ILE A 287 4.36 -12.29 18.62
CA ILE A 287 3.03 -12.91 18.51
C ILE A 287 2.07 -12.03 17.71
N ARG A 288 2.06 -10.71 17.97
CA ARG A 288 1.20 -9.76 17.24
C ARG A 288 1.48 -9.72 15.75
N SER A 289 2.75 -9.71 15.35
CA SER A 289 3.12 -9.67 13.94
C SER A 289 2.88 -11.01 13.24
N LEU A 290 2.93 -12.13 13.96
CA LEU A 290 2.53 -13.43 13.42
C LEU A 290 1.04 -13.51 13.07
N LEU A 291 0.21 -12.65 13.67
CA LEU A 291 -1.22 -12.50 13.30
C LEU A 291 -1.42 -11.65 12.04
N ALA A 292 -0.40 -10.97 11.53
CA ALA A 292 -0.54 -10.07 10.39
C ALA A 292 -1.11 -10.72 9.13
N PRO A 293 -0.66 -11.94 8.72
CA PRO A 293 -1.22 -12.59 7.53
C PRO A 293 -2.71 -12.93 7.69
N LEU A 294 -3.16 -13.24 8.90
CA LEU A 294 -4.58 -13.48 9.18
C LEU A 294 -5.40 -12.21 9.02
N LEU A 295 -4.88 -11.08 9.50
CA LEU A 295 -5.55 -9.78 9.40
C LEU A 295 -5.58 -9.26 7.97
N GLU A 296 -4.51 -9.47 7.20
CA GLU A 296 -4.51 -9.21 5.75
C GLU A 296 -5.50 -10.11 5.02
N ALA A 297 -5.54 -11.42 5.34
CA ALA A 297 -6.48 -12.36 4.75
C ALA A 297 -7.94 -11.94 4.98
N LEU A 298 -8.28 -11.38 6.15
CA LEU A 298 -9.63 -10.82 6.39
C LEU A 298 -9.99 -9.71 5.40
N VAL A 299 -9.06 -8.80 5.11
CA VAL A 299 -9.29 -7.71 4.12
C VAL A 299 -9.39 -8.28 2.71
N LEU A 300 -8.54 -9.25 2.35
CA LEU A 300 -8.58 -9.88 1.03
C LEU A 300 -9.89 -10.67 0.82
N MET A 301 -10.31 -11.44 1.83
CA MET A 301 -11.57 -12.19 1.78
C MET A 301 -12.78 -11.28 1.68
N ASP A 302 -12.76 -10.10 2.32
CA ASP A 302 -13.81 -9.10 2.12
C ASP A 302 -13.94 -8.66 0.65
N ARG A 303 -12.81 -8.45 -0.05
CA ARG A 303 -12.82 -8.12 -1.49
C ARG A 303 -13.33 -9.27 -2.33
N VAL A 304 -12.87 -10.48 -2.05
CA VAL A 304 -13.30 -11.69 -2.75
C VAL A 304 -14.82 -11.87 -2.59
N CYS A 305 -15.33 -11.82 -1.35
CA CYS A 305 -16.76 -11.90 -1.07
C CYS A 305 -17.54 -10.82 -1.81
N TYR A 306 -17.10 -9.56 -1.77
CA TYR A 306 -17.79 -8.48 -2.47
C TYR A 306 -17.86 -8.71 -3.99
N LEU A 307 -16.77 -9.16 -4.61
CA LEU A 307 -16.74 -9.41 -6.06
C LEU A 307 -17.61 -10.62 -6.43
N LEU A 308 -17.61 -11.68 -5.63
CA LEU A 308 -18.48 -12.85 -5.80
C LEU A 308 -19.97 -12.47 -5.65
N GLU A 309 -20.31 -11.63 -4.66
CA GLU A 309 -21.67 -11.09 -4.48
C GLU A 309 -22.15 -10.29 -5.71
N ASN A 310 -21.22 -9.78 -6.53
CA ASN A 310 -21.48 -9.06 -7.76
C ASN A 310 -21.24 -9.91 -9.02
N ASN A 311 -21.40 -11.23 -8.92
CA ASN A 311 -21.33 -12.20 -10.03
C ASN A 311 -20.00 -12.20 -10.79
N CYS A 312 -18.89 -11.85 -10.15
CA CYS A 312 -17.57 -11.97 -10.75
C CYS A 312 -16.96 -13.34 -10.44
N GLU A 313 -16.16 -13.90 -11.35
CA GLU A 313 -15.23 -14.97 -11.01
C GLU A 313 -13.97 -14.37 -10.37
N VAL A 314 -13.48 -14.94 -9.27
CA VAL A 314 -12.39 -14.34 -8.50
C VAL A 314 -11.31 -15.36 -8.15
N ASP A 315 -10.06 -15.03 -8.45
CA ASP A 315 -8.87 -15.73 -7.97
C ASP A 315 -8.06 -14.85 -7.02
N LEU A 316 -7.43 -15.47 -6.03
CA LEU A 316 -6.51 -14.81 -5.11
C LEU A 316 -5.13 -15.47 -5.22
N LEU A 317 -4.15 -14.75 -5.79
CA LEU A 317 -2.88 -15.35 -6.23
C LEU A 317 -1.66 -14.64 -5.63
N PRO A 318 -0.69 -15.37 -5.03
CA PRO A 318 0.57 -14.80 -4.58
C PRO A 318 1.54 -14.64 -5.76
N ILE A 319 1.68 -13.43 -6.30
CA ILE A 319 2.56 -13.19 -7.48
C ILE A 319 3.94 -12.65 -7.11
N PHE A 320 4.11 -12.11 -5.90
CA PHE A 320 5.40 -11.60 -5.42
C PHE A 320 6.00 -12.49 -4.34
N ASP A 321 7.34 -12.55 -4.30
CA ASP A 321 8.06 -13.02 -3.11
C ASP A 321 7.66 -12.16 -1.87
N PRO A 322 7.13 -12.77 -0.79
CA PRO A 322 6.69 -12.05 0.41
C PRO A 322 7.84 -11.40 1.21
N VAL A 323 9.09 -11.80 0.98
CA VAL A 323 10.27 -11.12 1.55
C VAL A 323 10.57 -9.84 0.78
N GLU A 324 10.48 -9.84 -0.55
CA GLU A 324 10.75 -8.64 -1.38
C GLU A 324 9.56 -7.68 -1.47
N SER A 325 8.34 -8.22 -1.51
CA SER A 325 7.09 -7.47 -1.39
C SER A 325 6.07 -8.23 -0.54
N PRO A 326 5.90 -7.86 0.74
CA PRO A 326 5.06 -8.62 1.67
C PRO A 326 3.58 -8.63 1.32
N ARG A 327 3.11 -7.59 0.63
CA ARG A 327 1.72 -7.52 0.15
C ARG A 327 1.75 -8.10 -1.25
N ASN A 328 1.76 -9.42 -1.30
CA ASN A 328 2.05 -10.20 -2.49
C ASN A 328 0.82 -10.81 -3.17
N MET A 329 -0.35 -10.64 -2.58
CA MET A 329 -1.59 -11.21 -3.11
C MET A 329 -2.23 -10.27 -4.13
N VAL A 330 -2.58 -10.82 -5.29
CA VAL A 330 -3.42 -10.20 -6.31
C VAL A 330 -4.84 -10.73 -6.17
N VAL A 331 -5.81 -9.83 -6.16
CA VAL A 331 -7.22 -10.14 -6.44
C VAL A 331 -7.43 -10.00 -7.94
N LEU A 332 -7.64 -11.12 -8.63
CA LEU A 332 -8.00 -11.17 -10.05
C LEU A 332 -9.51 -11.41 -10.16
N ALA A 333 -10.25 -10.50 -10.80
CA ALA A 333 -11.68 -10.68 -11.05
C ALA A 333 -12.01 -10.63 -12.55
N ARG A 334 -13.03 -11.41 -12.97
CA ARG A 334 -13.53 -11.53 -14.34
C ARG A 334 -15.04 -11.37 -14.39
N LYS A 335 -15.54 -10.79 -15.49
CA LYS A 335 -16.97 -10.66 -15.83
C LYS A 335 -17.34 -11.45 -17.08
#